data_AF-A0A9E5F2F3-F1
#
_entry.id   AF-A0A9E5F2F3-F1
#
_cell.length_a   1.000
_cell.length_b   1.000
_cell.length_c   1.000
_cell.angle_alpha   90.00
_cell.angle_beta   90.00
_cell.angle_gamma   90.00
#
_symmetry.space_group_name_H-M   'P 1'
#
loop_
_entity.id
_entity.type
_entity.pdbx_description
1 polymer ?
#
loop_
_entity_poly.entity_id
_entity_poly.type
_entity_poly.pdbx_seq_one_letter_code
_entity_poly.pdbx_strand_id
1 'polypeptide(L)'
;MSILRKQIGDFTRLRYKRRKALSLWMTFVLGLAAVAASASLLAVFSYVVLRGAPELTLSFFMNLPKPVGEPGGGMLNAFVGSLLMVLLASAIGIPWGIATGMYLSEYGRGRFAFCVRFCAEMLSS
;
A
#
# COMPACT_ATOMS: atom_id res chain seq x y z
N MET A 1 30.00 23.62 42.83
CA MET A 1 29.83 23.49 41.35
C MET A 1 29.71 22.04 40.86
N SER A 2 30.35 21.04 41.50
CA SER A 2 30.38 19.64 41.02
C SER A 2 29.07 18.85 41.20
N ILE A 3 28.27 19.17 42.22
CA ILE A 3 27.03 18.44 42.57
C ILE A 3 25.90 18.73 41.57
N LEU A 4 25.78 19.97 41.10
CA LEU A 4 24.80 20.42 40.10
C LEU A 4 24.98 19.75 38.73
N ARG A 5 26.23 19.53 38.29
CA ARG A 5 26.54 18.88 37.00
C ARG A 5 26.17 17.39 37.00
N LYS A 6 26.29 16.72 38.14
CA LYS A 6 25.94 15.30 38.31
C LYS A 6 24.43 15.10 38.23
N GLN A 7 23.67 15.94 38.92
CA GLN A 7 22.20 15.93 38.90
C GLN A 7 21.61 16.13 37.50
N ILE A 8 22.12 17.10 36.72
CA ILE A 8 21.63 17.38 35.36
C ILE A 8 21.95 16.22 34.39
N GLY A 9 23.12 15.58 34.56
CA GLY A 9 23.52 14.40 33.78
C GLY A 9 22.64 13.16 34.06
N ASP A 10 22.21 12.99 35.30
CA ASP A 10 21.35 11.87 35.69
C ASP A 10 19.90 12.03 35.18
N PHE A 11 19.33 13.25 35.25
CA PHE A 11 18.00 13.53 34.70
C PHE A 11 17.90 13.34 33.18
N THR A 12 18.93 13.75 32.43
CA THR A 12 18.98 13.56 30.97
C THR A 12 19.14 12.09 30.59
N ARG A 13 19.96 11.33 31.32
CA ARG A 13 20.14 9.88 31.11
C ARG A 13 18.88 9.07 31.42
N LEU A 14 18.11 9.42 32.45
CA LEU A 14 16.86 8.73 32.79
C LEU A 14 15.76 8.96 31.73
N ARG A 15 15.63 10.19 31.21
CA ARG A 15 14.70 10.49 30.10
C ARG A 15 15.12 9.82 28.79
N TYR A 16 16.42 9.78 28.50
CA TYR A 16 16.95 9.11 27.31
C TYR A 16 16.77 7.59 27.37
N LYS A 17 17.03 6.94 28.52
CA LYS A 17 16.78 5.49 28.71
C LYS A 17 15.31 5.14 28.54
N ARG A 18 14.38 5.94 29.08
CA ARG A 18 12.92 5.75 28.87
C ARG A 18 12.52 5.89 27.41
N ARG A 19 13.00 6.91 26.70
CA ARG A 19 12.72 7.08 25.26
C ARG A 19 13.32 5.96 24.41
N LYS A 20 14.53 5.51 24.73
CA LYS A 20 15.18 4.39 24.03
C LYS A 20 14.46 3.06 24.29
N ALA A 21 13.99 2.83 25.52
CA ALA A 21 13.17 1.67 25.86
C ALA A 21 11.82 1.70 25.12
N LEU A 22 11.11 2.83 25.12
CA LEU A 22 9.84 2.99 24.39
C LEU A 22 10.02 2.83 22.88
N SER A 23 11.09 3.38 22.30
CA SER A 23 11.41 3.18 20.89
C SER A 23 11.69 1.72 20.57
N LEU A 24 12.43 1.01 21.41
CA LEU A 24 12.69 -0.42 21.23
C LEU A 24 11.41 -1.26 21.32
N TRP A 25 10.55 -0.94 22.29
CA TRP A 25 9.23 -1.56 22.45
C TRP A 25 8.32 -1.29 21.26
N MET A 26 8.26 -0.05 20.78
CA MET A 26 7.49 0.31 19.59
C MET A 26 7.99 -0.45 18.36
N THR A 27 9.30 -0.49 18.12
CA THR A 27 9.88 -1.26 17.01
C THR A 27 9.58 -2.75 17.11
N PHE A 28 9.60 -3.31 18.32
CA PHE A 28 9.25 -4.72 18.53
C PHE A 28 7.78 -5.00 18.22
N VAL A 29 6.86 -4.15 18.68
CA VAL A 29 5.42 -4.28 18.42
C VAL A 29 5.11 -4.10 16.93
N LEU A 30 5.68 -3.08 16.29
CA LEU A 30 5.56 -2.85 14.84
C LEU A 30 6.16 -4.02 14.04
N GLY A 31 7.32 -4.53 14.44
CA GLY A 31 7.95 -5.68 13.81
C GLY A 31 7.08 -6.94 13.91
N LEU A 32 6.48 -7.19 15.08
CA LEU A 32 5.59 -8.33 15.27
C LEU A 32 4.29 -8.20 14.46
N ALA A 33 3.72 -6.99 14.38
CA ALA A 33 2.57 -6.70 13.54
C ALA A 33 2.89 -6.88 12.05
N ALA A 34 4.06 -6.42 11.59
CA ALA A 34 4.52 -6.59 10.22
C ALA A 34 4.74 -8.07 9.87
N VAL A 35 5.31 -8.85 10.78
CA VAL A 35 5.47 -10.30 10.61
C VAL A 35 4.11 -10.99 10.57
N ALA A 36 3.16 -10.62 11.43
CA ALA A 36 1.82 -11.19 11.43
C ALA A 36 1.07 -10.87 10.11
N ALA A 37 1.14 -9.62 9.64
CA ALA A 37 0.55 -9.21 8.36
C ALA A 37 1.19 -9.95 7.17
N SER A 38 2.53 -10.04 7.16
CA SER A 38 3.28 -10.76 6.12
C SER A 38 2.98 -12.25 6.15
N ALA A 39 2.85 -12.85 7.33
CA ALA A 39 2.50 -14.26 7.47
C ALA A 39 1.10 -14.55 6.92
N SER A 40 0.11 -13.68 7.19
CA SER A 40 -1.23 -13.78 6.61
C SER A 40 -1.20 -13.69 5.08
N LEU A 41 -0.45 -12.73 4.53
CA LEU A 41 -0.26 -12.58 3.09
C LEU A 41 0.37 -13.85 2.48
N LEU A 42 1.42 -14.38 3.09
CA LEU A 42 2.09 -15.61 2.63
C LEU A 42 1.19 -16.84 2.73
N ALA A 43 0.34 -16.94 3.76
CA ALA A 43 -0.62 -18.03 3.90
C ALA A 43 -1.65 -18.03 2.77
N VAL A 44 -2.23 -16.87 2.45
CA VAL A 44 -3.18 -16.75 1.34
C VAL A 44 -2.48 -16.97 0.00
N PHE A 45 -1.30 -16.38 -0.19
CA PHE A 45 -0.53 -16.53 -1.42
C PHE A 45 -0.16 -17.99 -1.69
N SER A 46 0.39 -18.70 -0.69
CA SER A 46 0.73 -20.12 -0.82
C SER A 46 -0.50 -20.98 -1.11
N TYR A 47 -1.64 -20.71 -0.46
CA TYR A 47 -2.89 -21.40 -0.75
C TYR A 47 -3.35 -21.21 -2.20
N VAL A 48 -3.30 -19.98 -2.71
CA VAL A 48 -3.66 -19.66 -4.10
C VAL A 48 -2.70 -20.32 -5.08
N VAL A 49 -1.40 -20.31 -4.82
CA VAL A 49 -0.40 -20.96 -5.69
C VAL A 49 -0.62 -22.47 -5.74
N LEU A 50 -0.80 -23.14 -4.59
CA LEU A 50 -0.96 -24.59 -4.54
C LEU A 50 -2.24 -25.06 -5.25
N ARG A 51 -3.33 -24.30 -5.16
CA ARG A 51 -4.61 -24.64 -5.80
C ARG A 51 -4.72 -24.13 -7.23
N GLY A 52 -4.06 -23.03 -7.55
CA GLY A 52 -4.09 -22.41 -8.87
C GLY A 52 -3.10 -23.01 -9.85
N ALA A 53 -1.91 -23.46 -9.40
CA ALA A 53 -0.87 -24.04 -10.24
C ALA A 53 -1.33 -25.16 -11.19
N PRO A 54 -2.13 -26.16 -10.76
CA PRO A 54 -2.59 -27.21 -11.67
C PRO A 54 -3.58 -26.72 -12.75
N GLU A 55 -4.23 -25.58 -12.55
CA GLU A 55 -5.21 -25.00 -13.47
C GLU A 55 -4.57 -23.99 -14.46
N LEU A 56 -3.27 -23.70 -14.32
CA LEU A 56 -2.51 -22.79 -15.21
C LEU A 56 -2.18 -23.46 -16.55
N THR A 57 -3.21 -23.77 -17.35
CA THR A 57 -3.04 -24.24 -18.72
C THR A 57 -3.27 -23.10 -19.71
N LEU A 58 -2.68 -23.16 -20.91
CA LEU A 58 -2.90 -22.16 -21.97
C LEU A 58 -4.40 -21.97 -22.30
N SER A 59 -5.19 -23.03 -22.13
CA SER A 59 -6.65 -23.01 -22.24
C SER A 59 -7.33 -22.13 -21.19
N PHE A 60 -6.78 -22.01 -19.97
CA PHE A 60 -7.32 -21.12 -18.94
C PHE A 60 -7.22 -19.64 -19.33
N PHE A 61 -6.16 -19.26 -20.05
CA PHE A 61 -5.96 -17.88 -20.49
C PHE A 61 -6.80 -17.52 -21.72
N MET A 62 -6.98 -18.45 -22.66
CA MET A 62 -7.64 -18.15 -23.94
C MET A 62 -9.11 -18.57 -24.04
N ASN A 63 -9.62 -19.44 -23.16
CA ASN A 63 -11.02 -19.85 -23.22
C ASN A 63 -11.93 -18.88 -22.45
N LEU A 64 -13.19 -18.82 -22.89
CA LEU A 64 -14.24 -18.15 -22.17
C LEU A 64 -14.63 -18.96 -20.92
N PRO A 65 -15.14 -18.30 -19.86
CA PRO A 65 -15.67 -19.01 -18.71
C PRO A 65 -16.86 -19.87 -19.15
N LYS A 66 -16.78 -21.17 -18.85
CA LYS A 66 -17.89 -22.09 -19.08
C LYS A 66 -18.90 -22.04 -17.93
N PRO A 67 -20.16 -22.47 -18.14
CA PRO A 67 -21.16 -22.56 -17.08
C PRO A 67 -20.68 -23.42 -15.91
N VAL A 68 -21.17 -23.11 -14.71
CA VAL A 68 -20.83 -23.85 -13.48
C VAL A 68 -21.18 -25.33 -13.62
N GLY A 69 -20.20 -26.22 -13.43
CA GLY A 69 -20.39 -27.68 -13.47
C GLY A 69 -19.73 -28.41 -14.65
N GLU A 70 -19.22 -27.72 -15.67
CA GLU A 70 -18.37 -28.35 -16.69
C GLU A 70 -16.88 -28.31 -16.29
N PRO A 71 -16.13 -29.43 -16.38
CA PRO A 71 -14.69 -29.41 -16.23
C PRO A 71 -14.05 -28.63 -17.39
N GLY A 72 -13.24 -27.63 -17.05
CA GLY A 72 -12.60 -26.74 -18.00
C GLY A 72 -13.40 -25.47 -18.28
N GLY A 73 -12.73 -24.34 -18.13
CA GLY A 73 -13.22 -22.99 -18.43
C GLY A 73 -12.10 -21.98 -18.19
N GLY A 74 -12.09 -20.87 -18.92
CA GLY A 74 -11.01 -19.88 -18.83
C GLY A 74 -11.42 -18.56 -18.18
N MET A 75 -10.43 -17.74 -17.88
CA MET A 75 -10.57 -16.43 -17.23
C MET A 75 -10.41 -15.26 -18.22
N LEU A 76 -10.43 -15.54 -19.54
CA LEU A 76 -10.14 -14.53 -20.57
C LEU A 76 -11.00 -13.26 -20.42
N ASN A 77 -12.30 -13.41 -20.14
CA ASN A 77 -13.21 -12.28 -19.98
C ASN A 77 -12.81 -11.35 -18.81
N ALA A 78 -12.30 -11.91 -17.71
CA ALA A 78 -11.85 -11.11 -16.57
C ALA A 78 -10.52 -10.38 -16.85
N PHE A 79 -9.62 -11.00 -17.61
CA PHE A 79 -8.38 -10.35 -18.06
C PHE A 79 -8.67 -9.21 -19.03
N VAL A 80 -9.49 -9.46 -20.06
CA VAL A 80 -9.85 -8.43 -21.04
C VAL A 80 -10.64 -7.30 -20.38
N GLY A 81 -11.59 -7.63 -19.50
CA GLY A 81 -12.36 -6.65 -18.74
C GLY A 81 -11.48 -5.78 -17.85
N SER A 82 -10.55 -6.37 -17.09
CA SER A 82 -9.63 -5.61 -16.24
C SER A 82 -8.69 -4.73 -17.06
N LEU A 83 -8.15 -5.24 -18.17
CA LEU A 83 -7.28 -4.47 -19.06
C LEU A 83 -8.03 -3.28 -19.69
N LEU A 84 -9.25 -3.48 -20.18
CA LEU A 84 -10.08 -2.41 -20.72
C LEU A 84 -10.41 -1.36 -19.66
N MET A 85 -10.75 -1.78 -18.44
CA MET A 85 -11.02 -0.85 -17.33
C MET A 85 -9.78 -0.02 -16.99
N VAL A 86 -8.61 -0.64 -16.90
CA VAL A 86 -7.34 0.07 -16.66
C VAL A 86 -7.05 1.04 -17.80
N LEU A 87 -7.18 0.63 -19.05
CA LEU A 87 -6.93 1.48 -20.21
C LEU A 87 -7.85 2.70 -20.23
N LEU A 88 -9.15 2.52 -20.02
CA LEU A 88 -10.11 3.61 -20.01
C LEU A 88 -9.88 4.54 -18.81
N ALA A 89 -9.65 3.98 -17.63
CA ALA A 89 -9.34 4.74 -16.42
C ALA A 89 -8.06 5.55 -16.59
N SER A 90 -7.01 4.98 -17.19
CA SER A 90 -5.76 5.68 -17.49
C SER A 90 -5.93 6.73 -18.57
N ALA A 91 -6.65 6.44 -19.65
CA ALA A 91 -6.88 7.38 -20.76
C ALA A 91 -7.59 8.66 -20.30
N ILE A 92 -8.46 8.57 -19.30
CA ILE A 92 -9.18 9.73 -18.74
C ILE A 92 -8.45 10.32 -17.53
N GLY A 93 -7.97 9.46 -16.62
CA GLY A 93 -7.37 9.85 -15.36
C GLY A 93 -5.99 10.50 -15.51
N ILE A 94 -5.15 10.01 -16.43
CA ILE A 94 -3.81 10.58 -16.68
C ILE A 94 -3.88 12.03 -17.17
N PRO A 95 -4.64 12.38 -18.24
CA PRO A 95 -4.67 13.77 -18.70
C PRO A 95 -5.25 14.71 -17.64
N TRP A 96 -6.27 14.29 -16.87
CA TRP A 96 -6.80 15.07 -15.76
C TRP A 96 -5.81 15.23 -14.60
N GLY A 97 -5.06 14.17 -14.26
CA GLY A 97 -4.00 14.21 -13.26
C GLY A 97 -2.87 15.17 -13.66
N ILE A 98 -2.45 15.13 -14.93
CA ILE A 98 -1.43 16.04 -15.46
C ILE A 98 -1.96 17.48 -15.47
N ALA A 99 -3.19 17.73 -15.94
CA ALA A 99 -3.78 19.06 -15.98
C ALA A 99 -3.91 19.67 -14.58
N THR A 100 -4.36 18.90 -13.59
CA THR A 100 -4.45 19.35 -12.20
C THR A 100 -3.06 19.59 -11.58
N GLY A 101 -2.08 18.75 -11.89
CA GLY A 101 -0.69 18.96 -11.49
C GLY A 101 -0.09 20.25 -12.08
N MET A 102 -0.32 20.50 -13.37
CA MET A 102 0.11 21.74 -14.04
C MET A 102 -0.56 22.97 -13.42
N TYR A 103 -1.89 22.95 -13.25
CA TYR A 103 -2.63 24.05 -12.61
C TYR A 103 -2.06 24.38 -11.22
N LEU A 104 -1.77 23.36 -10.42
CA LEU A 104 -1.25 23.52 -9.08
C LEU A 104 0.21 24.01 -9.05
N SER A 105 0.98 23.72 -10.10
CA SER A 105 2.36 24.20 -10.27
C SER A 105 2.41 25.69 -10.62
N GLU A 106 1.43 26.17 -11.41
CA GLU A 106 1.43 27.54 -11.94
C GLU A 106 0.61 28.50 -11.06
N TYR A 107 -0.57 28.07 -10.63
CA TYR A 107 -1.52 28.89 -9.84
C TYR A 107 -1.60 28.45 -8.38
N GLY A 108 -0.53 27.87 -7.83
CA GLY A 108 -0.50 27.17 -6.52
C GLY A 108 -0.95 27.95 -5.26
N ARG A 109 -1.58 29.11 -5.41
CA ARG A 109 -2.19 29.94 -4.36
C ARG A 109 -3.71 30.04 -4.56
N GLY A 110 -4.47 29.68 -3.53
CA GLY A 110 -5.94 29.80 -3.50
C GLY A 110 -6.61 28.70 -2.68
N ARG A 111 -7.87 28.90 -2.31
CA ARG A 111 -8.67 27.92 -1.54
C ARG A 111 -8.85 26.60 -2.31
N PHE A 112 -8.98 26.68 -3.63
CA PHE A 112 -9.14 25.51 -4.50
C PHE A 112 -7.86 24.68 -4.61
N ALA A 113 -6.71 25.34 -4.82
CA ALA A 113 -5.39 24.70 -4.82
C ALA A 113 -5.06 24.00 -3.49
N PHE A 114 -5.47 24.60 -2.35
CA PHE A 114 -5.30 23.98 -1.03
C PHE A 114 -6.13 22.70 -0.87
N CYS A 115 -7.41 22.71 -1.27
CA CYS A 115 -8.25 21.52 -1.23
C CYS A 115 -7.68 20.38 -2.07
N VAL A 116 -7.24 20.65 -3.31
CA VAL A 116 -6.65 19.63 -4.19
C VAL A 116 -5.36 19.06 -3.60
N ARG A 117 -4.48 19.91 -3.07
CA ARG A 117 -3.25 19.46 -2.38
C ARG A 117 -3.56 18.58 -1.17
N PHE A 118 -4.52 18.99 -0.35
CA PHE A 118 -4.91 18.24 0.83
C PHE A 118 -5.43 16.84 0.43
N CYS A 119 -6.29 16.75 -0.58
CA CYS A 119 -6.76 15.46 -1.08
C CYS A 119 -5.61 14.59 -1.62
N ALA A 120 -4.67 15.17 -2.35
CA ALA A 120 -3.50 14.45 -2.86
C ALA A 120 -2.58 13.95 -1.74
N GLU A 121 -2.35 14.77 -0.72
CA GLU A 121 -1.53 14.41 0.45
C GLU A 121 -2.18 13.31 1.29
N MET A 122 -3.50 13.31 1.43
CA MET A 122 -4.26 12.23 2.07
C MET A 122 -4.25 10.93 1.26
N LEU A 123 -4.20 10.99 -0.07
CA LEU A 123 -4.08 9.79 -0.91
C LEU A 123 -2.68 9.18 -0.85
N SER A 124 -1.66 10.01 -0.62
CA SER A 124 -0.26 9.59 -0.54
C SER A 124 0.21 9.21 0.86
N SER A 125 -0.57 9.52 1.90
CA SER A 125 -0.25 9.23 3.32
C SER A 125 -0.88 7.92 3.78
#